data_AF-A0A5M6CCM9-F1
#
_entry.id   AF-A0A5M6CCM9-F1
#
_cell.length_a   1.000
_cell.length_b   1.000
_cell.length_c   1.000
_cell.angle_alpha   90.00
_cell.angle_beta   90.00
_cell.angle_gamma   90.00
#
_symmetry.space_group_name_H-M   'P 1'
#
loop_
_entity.id
_entity.type
_entity.pdbx_description
1 polymer ?
#
loop_
_entity_poly.entity_id
_entity_poly.type
_entity_poly.pdbx_seq_one_letter_code
_entity_poly.pdbx_strand_id
1 'polypeptide(L)'
;MSEREIAQQAVNKLQNAVNHNITRMFDPSGKAGGMRLNTTVKPRFNKGQMVRLSVVGPKHLYVQNYGFEGVKKNGINMRLEQTDVVNNAIESSNVVEFLAQAIGEARADEVIIQFKG
;
A
#
# COMPACT_ATOMS: atom_id res chain seq x y z
N MET A 1 -4.99 -13.12 -18.09
CA MET A 1 -3.85 -12.50 -17.38
C MET A 1 -3.60 -13.32 -16.12
N SER A 2 -2.36 -13.67 -15.81
CA SER A 2 -2.06 -14.43 -14.58
C SER A 2 -2.19 -13.53 -13.35
N GLU A 3 -2.54 -14.11 -12.18
CA GLU A 3 -2.59 -13.35 -10.92
C GLU A 3 -1.24 -12.71 -10.56
N ARG A 4 -0.12 -13.27 -11.04
CA ARG A 4 1.20 -12.65 -10.88
C ARG A 4 1.35 -11.36 -11.68
N GLU A 5 0.86 -11.32 -12.92
CA GLU A 5 0.88 -10.12 -13.75
C GLU A 5 -0.06 -9.05 -13.18
N ILE A 6 -1.26 -9.45 -12.73
CA ILE A 6 -2.22 -8.56 -12.06
C ILE A 6 -1.57 -7.95 -10.81
N ALA A 7 -0.94 -8.77 -9.98
CA ALA A 7 -0.25 -8.32 -8.78
C ALA A 7 0.88 -7.33 -9.11
N GLN A 8 1.68 -7.60 -10.15
CA GLN A 8 2.77 -6.70 -10.53
C GLN A 8 2.26 -5.33 -11.01
N GLN A 9 1.16 -5.30 -11.76
CA GLN A 9 0.52 -4.05 -12.15
C GLN A 9 -0.02 -3.28 -10.94
N ALA A 10 -0.68 -3.97 -10.00
CA ALA A 10 -1.18 -3.37 -8.78
C ALA A 10 -0.04 -2.82 -7.89
N VAL A 11 1.07 -3.56 -7.79
CA VAL A 11 2.29 -3.13 -7.11
C VAL A 11 2.81 -1.84 -7.72
N ASN A 12 2.94 -1.77 -9.04
CA ASN A 12 3.47 -0.57 -9.70
C ASN A 12 2.55 0.64 -9.50
N LYS A 13 1.23 0.45 -9.61
CA LYS A 13 0.22 1.49 -9.35
C LYS A 13 0.35 2.05 -7.93
N LEU A 14 0.31 1.18 -6.93
CA LEU A 14 0.37 1.58 -5.53
C LEU A 14 1.75 2.14 -5.16
N GLN A 15 2.84 1.57 -5.66
CA GLN A 15 4.21 2.05 -5.42
C GLN A 15 4.39 3.49 -5.90
N ASN A 16 3.91 3.79 -7.10
CA ASN A 16 4.01 5.13 -7.67
C ASN A 16 3.20 6.13 -6.85
N ALA A 17 1.97 5.77 -6.47
CA ALA A 17 1.12 6.61 -5.63
C ALA A 17 1.71 6.84 -4.23
N VAL A 18 2.27 5.81 -3.60
CA VAL A 18 2.96 5.95 -2.31
C VAL A 18 4.16 6.91 -2.44
N ASN A 19 5.01 6.72 -3.46
CA ASN A 19 6.16 7.59 -3.68
C ASN A 19 5.77 9.05 -3.97
N HIS A 20 4.68 9.25 -4.71
CA HIS A 20 4.14 10.57 -4.97
C HIS A 20 3.65 11.24 -3.68
N ASN A 21 2.88 10.54 -2.86
CA ASN A 21 2.36 11.06 -1.59
C ASN A 21 3.47 11.30 -0.55
N ILE A 22 4.48 10.43 -0.49
CA ILE A 22 5.69 10.68 0.31
C ILE A 22 6.37 11.98 -0.13
N THR A 23 6.50 12.21 -1.44
CA THR A 23 7.08 13.47 -1.93
C THR A 23 6.22 14.64 -1.48
N ARG A 24 4.93 14.64 -1.82
CA ARG A 24 4.01 15.73 -1.46
C ARG A 24 4.03 16.09 0.02
N MET A 25 4.14 15.11 0.91
CA MET A 25 4.04 15.31 2.36
C MET A 25 5.38 15.62 3.04
N PHE A 26 6.52 15.23 2.45
CA PHE A 26 7.83 15.33 3.10
C PHE A 26 8.88 16.12 2.31
N ASP A 27 8.58 16.60 1.10
CA ASP A 27 9.52 17.33 0.25
C ASP A 27 10.03 18.64 0.89
N PRO A 28 9.19 19.47 1.54
CA PRO A 28 9.68 20.67 2.24
C PRO A 28 10.65 20.36 3.38
N SER A 29 10.66 19.12 3.88
CA SER A 29 11.52 18.69 5.00
C SER A 29 12.84 18.06 4.56
N GLY A 30 13.06 17.86 3.25
CA GLY A 30 14.23 17.16 2.70
C GLY A 30 14.28 15.65 3.02
N LYS A 31 13.32 15.12 3.78
CA LYS A 31 13.27 13.71 4.21
C LYS A 31 12.66 12.80 3.14
N ALA A 32 11.92 13.35 2.17
CA ALA A 32 11.19 12.59 1.15
C ALA A 32 12.07 11.60 0.37
N GLY A 33 13.29 12.00 -0.03
CA GLY A 33 14.20 11.16 -0.81
C GLY A 33 14.56 9.85 -0.11
N GLY A 34 14.95 9.93 1.17
CA GLY A 34 15.27 8.76 1.98
C GLY A 34 14.06 7.89 2.30
N MET A 35 12.88 8.48 2.49
CA MET A 35 11.65 7.72 2.71
C MET A 35 11.26 6.92 1.46
N ARG A 36 11.33 7.54 0.27
CA ARG A 36 10.98 6.91 -1.01
C ARG A 36 11.87 5.72 -1.33
N LEU A 37 13.19 5.90 -1.23
CA LEU A 37 14.17 4.84 -1.55
C LEU A 37 13.99 3.60 -0.67
N ASN A 38 13.49 3.79 0.55
CA ASN A 38 13.27 2.71 1.52
C ASN A 38 11.82 2.22 1.59
N THR A 39 10.93 2.73 0.73
CA THR A 39 9.52 2.31 0.69
C THR A 39 9.24 1.47 -0.54
N THR A 40 8.77 0.24 -0.31
CA THR A 40 8.45 -0.73 -1.36
C THR A 40 7.06 -1.33 -1.16
N VAL A 41 6.37 -1.67 -2.25
CA VAL A 41 5.12 -2.43 -2.24
C VAL A 41 5.40 -3.86 -2.66
N LYS A 42 4.96 -4.83 -1.86
CA LYS A 42 5.18 -6.25 -2.12
C LYS A 42 3.87 -7.01 -2.21
N PRO A 43 3.65 -7.82 -3.26
CA PRO A 43 2.52 -8.73 -3.30
C PRO A 43 2.78 -9.94 -2.41
N ARG A 44 1.70 -10.48 -1.82
CA ARG A 44 1.74 -11.73 -1.07
C ARG A 44 0.77 -12.70 -1.69
N PHE A 45 1.24 -13.92 -1.85
CA PHE A 45 0.49 -15.03 -2.44
C PHE A 45 0.31 -16.13 -1.41
N ASN A 46 -0.80 -16.84 -1.50
CA ASN A 46 -1.08 -18.07 -0.78
C ASN A 46 -1.65 -19.08 -1.79
N LYS A 47 -1.07 -20.29 -1.84
CA LYS A 47 -1.49 -21.35 -2.79
C LYS A 47 -1.63 -20.85 -4.25
N GLY A 48 -0.73 -19.96 -4.70
CA GLY A 48 -0.75 -19.40 -6.05
C GLY A 48 -1.66 -18.20 -6.25
N GLN A 49 -2.55 -17.89 -5.29
CA GLN A 49 -3.47 -16.76 -5.36
C GLN A 49 -2.94 -15.55 -4.58
N MET A 50 -3.09 -14.36 -5.15
CA MET A 50 -2.83 -13.09 -4.49
C MET A 50 -3.83 -12.88 -3.35
N VAL A 51 -3.29 -12.54 -2.18
CA VAL A 51 -4.08 -12.32 -0.94
C VAL A 51 -3.96 -10.91 -0.40
N ARG A 52 -2.82 -10.22 -0.60
CA ARG A 52 -2.64 -8.82 -0.18
C ARG A 52 -1.48 -8.14 -0.88
N LEU A 53 -1.51 -6.80 -0.89
CA LEU A 53 -0.33 -5.95 -1.06
C LEU A 53 0.17 -5.50 0.30
N SER A 54 1.48 -5.33 0.45
CA SER A 54 2.11 -4.85 1.68
C SER A 54 3.03 -3.68 1.36
N VAL A 55 2.71 -2.51 1.90
CA VAL A 55 3.59 -1.34 1.88
C VAL A 55 4.62 -1.53 2.99
N VAL A 56 5.89 -1.64 2.61
CA VAL A 56 7.04 -1.84 3.49
C VAL A 56 7.91 -0.58 3.42
N GLY A 57 7.97 0.19 4.49
CA GLY A 57 8.74 1.42 4.56
C GLY A 57 9.58 1.54 5.83
N PRO A 58 10.33 2.63 5.97
CA PRO A 58 11.05 2.91 7.20
C PRO A 58 10.09 3.30 8.35
N LYS A 59 10.49 3.02 9.60
CA LYS A 59 9.66 3.24 10.81
C LYS A 59 9.00 4.63 10.87
N HIS A 60 9.75 5.67 10.50
CA HIS A 60 9.29 7.05 10.57
C HIS A 60 8.08 7.32 9.64
N LEU A 61 7.96 6.61 8.52
CA LEU A 61 6.82 6.72 7.63
C LEU A 61 5.54 6.31 8.36
N TYR A 62 5.55 5.16 9.05
CA TYR A 62 4.40 4.68 9.81
C TYR A 62 4.09 5.56 11.01
N VAL A 63 5.13 5.98 11.74
CA VAL A 63 4.99 6.90 12.89
C VAL A 63 4.27 8.18 12.49
N GLN A 64 4.68 8.80 11.38
CA GLN A 64 4.03 10.01 10.89
C GLN A 64 2.63 9.74 10.32
N ASN A 65 2.44 8.64 9.59
CA ASN A 65 1.15 8.28 8.99
C ASN A 65 0.04 8.06 10.04
N TYR A 66 0.42 7.69 11.27
CA TYR A 66 -0.52 7.52 12.38
C TYR A 66 -0.39 8.61 13.46
N GLY A 67 0.46 9.62 13.26
CA GLY A 67 0.61 10.76 14.16
C GLY A 67 1.13 10.44 15.57
N PHE A 68 1.82 9.30 15.77
CA PHE A 68 2.21 8.83 17.11
C PHE A 68 3.73 8.69 17.27
N GLU A 69 4.32 9.57 18.08
CA GLU A 69 5.78 9.63 18.31
C GLU A 69 6.23 8.85 19.57
N GLY A 70 5.33 8.64 20.53
CA GLY A 70 5.62 7.93 21.77
C GLY A 70 4.99 8.59 22.99
N VAL A 71 5.48 8.24 24.18
CA VAL A 71 5.05 8.82 25.47
C VAL A 71 6.26 9.41 26.16
N LYS A 72 6.15 10.66 26.63
CA LYS A 72 7.21 11.33 27.41
C LYS A 72 7.41 10.61 28.74
N LYS A 73 8.56 10.82 29.38
CA LYS A 73 8.87 10.29 30.73
C LYS A 73 7.83 10.67 31.80
N ASN A 74 7.07 11.75 31.58
CA ASN A 74 6.00 12.22 32.47
C ASN A 74 4.60 11.69 32.08
N GLY A 75 4.51 10.66 31.23
CA GLY A 75 3.25 10.02 30.85
C GLY A 75 2.43 10.75 29.78
N ILE A 76 2.90 11.90 29.27
CA ILE A 76 2.18 12.66 28.25
C ILE A 76 2.50 12.09 26.85
N ASN A 77 1.46 11.73 26.09
CA ASN A 77 1.60 11.26 24.71
C ASN A 77 2.16 12.37 23.80
N MET A 78 3.21 12.05 23.06
CA MET A 78 3.73 12.88 21.98
C MET A 78 2.96 12.57 20.71
N ARG A 79 2.26 13.58 20.20
CA ARG A 79 1.54 13.52 18.94
C ARG A 79 2.33 14.29 17.90
N LEU A 80 2.52 13.67 16.74
CA LEU A 80 2.99 14.34 15.54
C LEU A 80 1.80 14.78 14.71
N GLU A 81 2.00 15.78 13.88
CA GLU A 81 1.03 16.10 12.82
C GLU A 81 0.90 14.86 11.92
N GLN A 82 -0.30 14.27 11.93
CA GLN A 82 -0.55 13.05 11.19
C GLN A 82 -0.50 13.33 9.69
N THR A 83 0.26 12.52 8.97
CA THR A 83 0.16 12.44 7.51
C THR A 83 -0.78 11.32 7.11
N ASP A 84 -1.27 11.35 5.88
CA ASP A 84 -2.09 10.24 5.36
C ASP A 84 -1.54 9.71 4.04
N VAL A 85 -0.28 9.28 4.07
CA VAL A 85 0.43 8.83 2.86
C VAL A 85 -0.25 7.60 2.28
N VAL A 86 -0.61 6.64 3.14
CA VAL A 86 -1.07 5.33 2.71
C VAL A 86 -2.51 5.38 2.20
N ASN A 87 -3.44 6.05 2.89
CA ASN A 87 -4.82 6.10 2.40
C ASN A 87 -4.91 6.94 1.13
N ASN A 88 -4.24 8.10 1.09
CA ASN A 88 -4.18 8.90 -0.14
C ASN A 88 -3.55 8.11 -1.31
N ALA A 89 -2.56 7.25 -1.05
CA ALA A 89 -2.00 6.40 -2.10
C ALA A 89 -2.98 5.33 -2.58
N ILE A 90 -3.76 4.73 -1.68
CA ILE A 90 -4.81 3.76 -2.04
C ILE A 90 -5.88 4.42 -2.91
N GLU A 91 -6.38 5.59 -2.49
CA GLU A 91 -7.41 6.34 -3.22
C GLU A 91 -6.89 6.83 -4.58
N SER A 92 -5.74 7.51 -4.59
CA SER A 92 -5.18 8.07 -5.83
C SER A 92 -4.73 7.03 -6.85
N SER A 93 -4.42 5.80 -6.41
CA SER A 93 -4.02 4.71 -7.33
C SER A 93 -5.19 3.93 -7.91
N ASN A 94 -6.40 4.06 -7.35
CA ASN A 94 -7.57 3.24 -7.70
C ASN A 94 -7.24 1.73 -7.67
N VAL A 95 -6.34 1.33 -6.77
CA VAL A 95 -5.75 -0.03 -6.77
C VAL A 95 -6.76 -1.07 -6.31
N VAL A 96 -7.72 -0.68 -5.47
CA VAL A 96 -8.76 -1.58 -4.94
C VAL A 96 -9.73 -1.95 -6.06
N GLU A 97 -10.21 -0.98 -6.83
CA GLU A 97 -11.07 -1.16 -7.98
C GLU A 97 -10.39 -2.01 -9.05
N PHE A 98 -9.12 -1.69 -9.36
CA PHE A 98 -8.32 -2.46 -10.30
C PHE A 98 -8.20 -3.93 -9.88
N LEU A 99 -7.87 -4.18 -8.60
CA LEU A 99 -7.72 -5.55 -8.09
C LEU A 99 -9.05 -6.28 -8.08
N ALA A 100 -10.15 -5.64 -7.67
CA ALA A 100 -11.47 -6.24 -7.65
C ALA A 100 -11.90 -6.70 -9.04
N GLN A 101 -11.72 -5.85 -10.06
CA GLN A 101 -12.02 -6.19 -11.44
C GLN A 101 -11.11 -7.31 -11.96
N ALA A 102 -9.79 -7.12 -11.91
CA ALA A 102 -8.84 -8.02 -12.56
C ALA A 102 -8.81 -9.41 -11.90
N ILE A 103 -8.89 -9.49 -10.56
CA ILE A 103 -8.99 -10.78 -9.86
C ILE A 103 -10.36 -11.41 -10.08
N GLY A 104 -11.44 -10.61 -10.08
CA GLY A 104 -12.78 -11.09 -10.38
C GLY A 104 -12.86 -11.76 -11.76
N GLU A 105 -12.32 -11.11 -12.79
CA GLU A 105 -12.21 -11.66 -14.14
C GLU A 105 -11.33 -12.91 -14.18
N ALA A 106 -10.16 -12.90 -13.53
CA ALA A 106 -9.24 -14.04 -13.54
C ALA A 106 -9.80 -15.29 -12.83
N ARG A 107 -10.69 -15.11 -11.84
CA ARG A 107 -11.30 -16.20 -11.07
C ARG A 107 -12.71 -16.56 -11.53
N ALA A 108 -13.33 -15.77 -12.42
CA ALA A 108 -14.68 -16.04 -12.92
C ALA A 108 -14.79 -17.44 -13.55
N ASP A 109 -13.75 -17.86 -14.26
CA ASP A 109 -13.67 -19.18 -14.89
C ASP A 109 -13.60 -20.33 -13.86
N GLU A 110 -12.95 -20.12 -12.71
CA GLU A 110 -12.89 -21.13 -11.63
C GLU A 110 -14.28 -21.37 -11.00
N VAL A 111 -15.10 -20.33 -10.91
CA VAL A 111 -16.45 -20.40 -10.32
C VAL A 111 -17.42 -21.08 -11.26
N ILE A 112 -17.38 -20.79 -12.57
CA ILE A 112 -18.31 -21.38 -13.56
C ILE A 112 -18.12 -22.91 -13.66
N ILE A 113 -16.90 -23.41 -13.47
CA ILE A 113 -16.62 -24.85 -13.51
C ILE A 113 -17.24 -25.59 -12.31
N GLN A 114 -17.43 -24.94 -11.15
CA GLN A 114 -18.05 -25.56 -9.97
C GLN A 114 -19.58 -25.71 -10.07
N PHE A 115 -20.24 -24.99 -10.98
CA PHE A 115 -21.70 -25.08 -11.17
C PHE A 115 -22.14 -26.14 -12.20
N LYS A 116 -21.21 -26.89 -12.78
CA LYS A 116 -21.54 -28.08 -13.58
C LYS A 116 -21.54 -29.32 -12.69
N GLY A 117 -22.63 -29.49 -11.96
CA GLY A 117 -22.98 -30.70 -11.20
C GLY A 117 -24.45 -31.01 -11.41
#